data_AF-A0A2Z5X877-F1
#
_entry.id   AF-A0A2Z5X877-F1
#
_cell.length_a   1.000
_cell.length_b   1.000
_cell.length_c   1.000
_cell.angle_alpha   90.00
_cell.angle_beta   90.00
_cell.angle_gamma   90.00
#
_symmetry.space_group_name_H-M   'P 1'
#
loop_
_entity.id
_entity.type
_entity.pdbx_description
1 polymer ?
#
loop_
_entity_poly.entity_id
_entity_poly.type
_entity_poly.pdbx_seq_one_letter_code
_entity_poly.pdbx_strand_id
1 'polypeptide(L)'
;MMQTDFSLGSFCQRMPAETPLSSLGVLLFVISLPHLLYAYVWTNPTVWLRFWGKRSVDTFATAGVLGKVLQYAGMFVWLWSNQDSGVCFRQPLALWQLAVAAVLIGYGQALNFGTYKALGTAGVYYGCRLGKPIPWVHGWPFDTVAHPQYVGCILSVWGALALMLHAVPLPTAAIIAVFWSGMYCFSAAVEHWL
;
A
#
# COMPACT_ATOMS: atom_id res chain seq x y z
N MET A 1 -13.78 35.52 -5.14
CA MET A 1 -14.48 34.25 -5.45
C MET A 1 -13.66 33.58 -6.55
N MET A 2 -12.78 32.66 -6.18
CA MET A 2 -11.84 32.03 -7.11
C MET A 2 -12.52 30.79 -7.70
N GLN A 3 -13.04 30.92 -8.93
CA GLN A 3 -13.55 29.80 -9.70
C GLN A 3 -12.35 28.95 -10.13
N THR A 4 -12.09 27.87 -9.41
CA THR A 4 -11.20 26.80 -9.88
C THR A 4 -11.99 25.93 -10.85
N ASP A 5 -11.97 26.29 -12.13
CA ASP A 5 -12.43 25.40 -13.19
C ASP A 5 -11.49 24.19 -13.25
N PHE A 6 -11.93 23.09 -12.64
CA PHE A 6 -11.23 21.80 -12.64
C PHE A 6 -11.41 21.13 -14.01
N SER A 7 -10.75 21.67 -15.03
CA SER A 7 -10.65 21.04 -16.35
C SER A 7 -9.80 19.77 -16.25
N LEU A 8 -10.14 18.69 -16.97
CA LEU A 8 -9.31 17.48 -17.08
C LEU A 8 -7.87 17.78 -17.54
N GLY A 9 -7.66 18.89 -18.27
CA GLY A 9 -6.33 19.37 -18.66
C GLY A 9 -5.44 19.84 -17.50
N SER A 10 -6.02 20.14 -16.33
CA SER A 10 -5.28 20.56 -15.12
C SER A 10 -4.35 19.48 -14.56
N PHE A 11 -4.69 18.20 -14.77
CA PHE A 11 -3.84 17.08 -14.35
C PHE A 11 -2.60 16.90 -15.23
N CYS A 12 -2.57 17.48 -16.43
CA CYS A 12 -1.44 17.41 -17.37
C CYS A 12 -0.42 18.55 -17.18
N GLN A 13 -0.53 19.27 -16.07
CA GLN A 13 0.39 20.32 -15.64
C GLN A 13 0.83 20.02 -14.22
N ARG A 14 2.06 20.43 -13.87
CA ARG A 14 2.55 20.36 -12.50
C ARG A 14 1.60 21.11 -11.56
N MET A 15 1.41 20.55 -10.37
CA MET A 15 0.61 21.19 -9.34
C MET A 15 1.16 22.59 -9.01
N PRO A 16 0.32 23.65 -9.04
CA PRO A 16 0.79 25.04 -8.95
C PRO A 16 1.26 25.46 -7.54
N ALA A 17 0.97 24.67 -6.51
CA ALA A 17 1.38 24.96 -5.13
C ALA A 17 2.34 23.87 -4.62
N GLU A 18 3.41 24.29 -3.95
CA GLU A 18 4.26 23.40 -3.17
C GLU A 18 3.45 22.85 -1.99
N THR A 19 3.08 21.57 -2.08
CA THR A 19 2.41 20.87 -1.00
C THR A 19 3.46 20.21 -0.09
N PRO A 20 3.21 20.03 1.22
CA PRO A 20 4.11 19.25 2.06
C PRO A 20 4.34 17.82 1.52
N LEU A 21 3.36 17.30 0.78
CA LEU A 21 3.41 16.01 0.10
C LEU A 21 4.33 15.99 -1.13
N SER A 22 4.91 17.11 -1.57
CA SER A 22 6.00 17.11 -2.56
C SER A 22 7.30 16.56 -1.97
N SER A 23 7.47 16.65 -0.65
CA SER A 23 8.63 16.11 0.07
C SER A 23 8.64 14.58 0.10
N LEU A 24 9.75 13.99 -0.34
CA LEU A 24 9.97 12.54 -0.24
C LEU A 24 9.86 12.06 1.22
N GLY A 25 10.39 12.81 2.19
CA GLY A 25 10.32 12.42 3.61
C GLY A 25 8.88 12.32 4.13
N VAL A 26 8.02 13.26 3.73
CA VAL A 26 6.59 13.24 4.09
C VAL A 26 5.88 12.06 3.43
N LEU A 27 6.18 11.77 2.16
CA LEU A 27 5.64 10.59 1.49
C LEU A 27 6.04 9.29 2.20
N LEU A 28 7.32 9.12 2.54
CA LEU A 28 7.80 7.92 3.25
C LEU A 28 7.15 7.78 4.64
N PHE A 29 6.92 8.89 5.34
CA PHE A 29 6.15 8.88 6.58
C PHE A 29 4.69 8.43 6.35
N VAL A 30 4.01 8.96 5.33
CA VAL A 30 2.64 8.53 4.98
C VAL A 30 2.61 7.03 4.62
N ILE A 31 3.62 6.54 3.89
CA ILE A 31 3.79 5.12 3.57
C ILE A 31 3.95 4.30 4.85
N SER A 32 4.61 4.77 5.90
CA SER A 32 4.81 3.96 7.10
C SER A 32 3.56 3.83 7.98
N LEU A 33 2.63 4.79 7.93
CA LEU A 33 1.49 4.89 8.87
C LEU A 33 0.66 3.59 9.01
N PRO A 34 0.21 2.91 7.93
CA PRO A 34 -0.56 1.68 8.10
C PRO A 34 0.26 0.56 8.74
N HIS A 35 1.56 0.49 8.43
CA HIS A 35 2.44 -0.54 9.01
C HIS A 35 2.68 -0.31 10.50
N LEU A 36 2.80 0.94 10.92
CA LEU A 36 2.90 1.31 12.33
C LEU A 36 1.60 0.98 13.07
N LEU A 37 0.43 1.23 12.46
CA LEU A 37 -0.85 0.83 13.01
C LEU A 37 -0.95 -0.69 13.16
N TYR A 38 -0.57 -1.45 12.13
CA TYR A 38 -0.54 -2.92 12.19
C TYR A 38 0.37 -3.41 13.32
N ALA A 39 1.60 -2.88 13.40
CA ALA A 39 2.52 -3.23 14.48
C ALA A 39 1.96 -2.90 15.87
N TYR A 40 1.30 -1.74 16.03
CA TYR A 40 0.64 -1.36 17.27
C TYR A 40 -0.49 -2.33 17.65
N VAL A 41 -1.40 -2.65 16.74
CA VAL A 41 -2.53 -3.58 17.01
C VAL A 41 -2.01 -4.96 17.34
N TRP A 42 -0.96 -5.42 16.65
CA TRP A 42 -0.36 -6.72 16.89
C TRP A 42 0.30 -6.84 18.27
N THR A 43 1.06 -5.81 18.67
CA THR A 43 1.84 -5.80 19.92
C THR A 43 1.03 -5.36 21.15
N ASN A 44 -0.03 -4.57 20.96
CA ASN A 44 -0.87 -4.03 22.03
C ASN A 44 -2.37 -4.38 21.83
N PRO A 45 -2.73 -5.65 21.58
CA PRO A 45 -4.10 -6.02 21.22
C PRO A 45 -5.09 -5.79 22.37
N THR A 46 -4.64 -5.90 23.63
CA THR A 46 -5.48 -5.66 24.81
C THR A 46 -5.92 -4.20 24.92
N VAL A 47 -5.02 -3.26 24.59
CA VAL A 47 -5.33 -1.82 24.55
C VAL A 47 -6.33 -1.54 23.43
N TRP A 48 -6.08 -2.09 22.23
CA TRP A 48 -7.01 -1.96 21.10
C TRP A 48 -8.40 -2.51 21.43
N LEU A 49 -8.46 -3.70 22.03
CA LEU A 49 -9.71 -4.34 22.47
C LEU A 49 -10.43 -3.53 23.53
N ARG A 50 -9.71 -2.87 24.44
CA ARG A 50 -10.33 -2.00 25.46
C ARG A 50 -11.09 -0.83 24.84
N PHE A 51 -10.55 -0.24 23.78
CA PHE A 51 -11.19 0.90 23.10
C PHE A 51 -12.35 0.48 22.20
N TRP A 52 -12.20 -0.62 21.44
CA TRP A 52 -13.13 -0.96 20.36
C TRP A 52 -14.03 -2.18 20.64
N GLY A 53 -13.68 -2.98 21.65
CA GLY A 53 -14.45 -4.15 22.08
C GLY A 53 -14.82 -5.08 20.93
N LYS A 54 -16.11 -5.37 20.77
CA LYS A 54 -16.63 -6.28 19.73
C LYS A 54 -16.41 -5.77 18.29
N ARG A 55 -16.20 -4.47 18.09
CA ARG A 55 -15.95 -3.83 16.79
C ARG A 55 -14.47 -3.74 16.43
N SER A 56 -13.58 -4.29 17.26
CA SER A 56 -12.13 -4.19 17.10
C SER A 56 -11.61 -4.54 15.71
N VAL A 57 -12.10 -5.66 15.15
CA VAL A 57 -11.74 -6.14 13.80
C VAL A 57 -12.29 -5.21 12.72
N ASP A 58 -13.56 -4.83 12.80
CA ASP A 58 -14.20 -3.98 11.78
C ASP A 58 -13.59 -2.56 11.75
N THR A 59 -13.29 -2.02 12.94
CA THR A 59 -12.58 -0.74 13.07
C THR A 59 -11.17 -0.84 12.53
N PHE A 60 -10.45 -1.94 12.81
CA PHE A 60 -9.10 -2.12 12.28
C PHE A 60 -9.12 -2.29 10.75
N ALA A 61 -10.08 -3.04 10.21
CA ALA A 61 -10.28 -3.18 8.77
C ALA A 61 -10.55 -1.83 8.11
N THR A 62 -11.46 -1.04 8.68
CA THR A 62 -11.77 0.31 8.20
C THR A 62 -10.55 1.22 8.25
N ALA A 63 -9.82 1.24 9.36
CA ALA A 63 -8.59 2.02 9.50
C ALA A 63 -7.50 1.57 8.51
N GLY A 64 -7.40 0.27 8.23
CA GLY A 64 -6.50 -0.28 7.22
C GLY A 64 -6.87 0.19 5.81
N VAL A 65 -8.14 0.16 5.44
CA VAL A 65 -8.63 0.69 4.15
C VAL A 65 -8.35 2.18 4.04
N LEU A 66 -8.69 2.98 5.06
CA LEU A 66 -8.40 4.42 5.09
C LEU A 66 -6.89 4.69 4.98
N GLY A 67 -6.07 3.90 5.67
CA GLY A 67 -4.61 3.97 5.58
C GLY A 67 -4.10 3.68 4.17
N LYS A 68 -4.66 2.68 3.48
CA LYS A 68 -4.31 2.36 2.08
C LYS A 68 -4.73 3.48 1.13
N VAL A 69 -5.93 4.03 1.29
CA VAL A 69 -6.40 5.19 0.52
C VAL A 69 -5.44 6.37 0.73
N LEU A 70 -5.03 6.64 1.97
CA LEU A 70 -4.06 7.69 2.28
C LEU A 70 -2.69 7.43 1.64
N GLN A 71 -2.18 6.19 1.67
CA GLN A 71 -0.92 5.82 0.99
C GLN A 71 -0.99 6.11 -0.52
N TYR A 72 -2.05 5.65 -1.20
CA TYR A 72 -2.19 5.84 -2.64
C TYR A 72 -2.48 7.28 -3.03
N ALA A 73 -3.29 8.00 -2.25
CA ALA A 73 -3.53 9.43 -2.45
C ALA A 73 -2.24 10.24 -2.23
N GLY A 74 -1.47 9.93 -1.19
CA GLY A 74 -0.17 10.55 -0.92
C GLY A 74 0.81 10.33 -2.08
N MET A 75 0.90 9.10 -2.58
CA MET A 75 1.72 8.78 -3.76
C MET A 75 1.25 9.54 -5.00
N PHE A 76 -0.06 9.57 -5.26
CA PHE A 76 -0.64 10.30 -6.39
C PHE A 76 -0.32 11.80 -6.33
N VAL A 77 -0.53 12.44 -5.18
CA VAL A 77 -0.20 13.86 -4.96
C VAL A 77 1.29 14.09 -5.12
N TRP A 78 2.14 13.25 -4.51
CA TRP A 78 3.59 13.37 -4.64
C TRP A 78 4.03 13.31 -6.11
N LEU A 79 3.47 12.37 -6.89
CA LEU A 79 3.73 12.26 -8.32
C LEU A 79 3.28 13.50 -9.08
N TRP A 80 2.06 13.97 -8.84
CA TRP A 80 1.55 15.16 -9.51
C TRP A 80 2.39 16.40 -9.20
N SER A 81 2.85 16.56 -7.96
CA SER A 81 3.68 17.69 -7.55
C SER A 81 5.11 17.63 -8.09
N ASN A 82 5.65 16.43 -8.37
CA ASN A 82 7.05 16.23 -8.78
C ASN A 82 7.23 15.99 -10.30
N GLN A 83 6.18 16.19 -11.10
CA GLN A 83 6.21 15.98 -12.56
C GLN A 83 5.83 17.25 -13.29
N ASP A 84 6.70 17.72 -14.21
CA ASP A 84 6.41 18.92 -15.01
C ASP A 84 5.21 18.73 -15.94
N SER A 85 5.01 17.50 -16.43
CA SER A 85 3.83 17.10 -17.21
C SER A 85 2.59 16.79 -16.37
N GLY A 86 2.64 17.01 -15.06
CA GLY A 86 1.66 16.47 -14.11
C GLY A 86 1.57 14.95 -14.19
N VAL A 87 0.36 14.40 -14.06
CA VAL A 87 0.11 12.94 -14.11
C VAL A 87 -0.22 12.42 -15.50
N CYS A 88 -0.17 13.28 -16.52
CA CYS A 88 -0.30 12.84 -17.90
C CYS A 88 1.04 12.31 -18.38
N PHE A 89 1.29 11.03 -18.12
CA PHE A 89 2.49 10.32 -18.56
C PHE A 89 2.63 10.46 -20.09
N ARG A 90 3.55 11.33 -20.53
CA ARG A 90 3.75 11.62 -21.97
C ARG A 90 4.68 10.63 -22.67
N GLN A 91 5.34 9.78 -21.89
CA GLN A 91 6.29 8.79 -22.41
C GLN A 91 5.55 7.50 -22.77
N PRO A 92 5.77 6.93 -23.97
CA PRO A 92 5.17 5.66 -24.33
C PRO A 92 5.69 4.55 -23.42
N LEU A 93 4.78 3.70 -22.94
CA LEU A 93 5.14 2.51 -22.17
C LEU A 93 5.67 1.43 -23.12
N ALA A 94 6.87 0.92 -22.84
CA ALA A 94 7.40 -0.20 -23.58
C ALA A 94 6.62 -1.49 -23.27
N LEU A 95 6.46 -2.38 -24.25
CA LEU A 95 5.72 -3.64 -24.08
C LEU A 95 6.26 -4.49 -22.92
N TRP A 96 7.58 -4.49 -22.71
CA TRP A 96 8.19 -5.23 -21.61
C TRP A 96 7.79 -4.65 -20.24
N GLN A 97 7.63 -3.33 -20.11
CA GLN A 97 7.18 -2.69 -18.86
C GLN A 97 5.75 -3.12 -18.55
N LEU A 98 4.88 -3.12 -19.56
CA LEU A 98 3.51 -3.61 -19.44
C LEU A 98 3.46 -5.08 -19.05
N ALA A 99 4.27 -5.93 -19.68
CA ALA A 99 4.34 -7.36 -19.37
C ALA A 99 4.82 -7.61 -17.93
N VAL A 100 5.92 -6.97 -17.51
CA VAL A 100 6.45 -7.09 -16.15
C VAL A 100 5.42 -6.58 -15.12
N ALA A 101 4.83 -5.40 -15.36
CA ALA A 101 3.82 -4.85 -14.47
C ALA A 101 2.58 -5.74 -14.38
N ALA A 102 2.09 -6.27 -15.50
CA ALA A 102 0.94 -7.16 -15.54
C ALA A 102 1.19 -8.46 -14.77
N VAL A 103 2.38 -9.06 -14.90
CA VAL A 103 2.74 -10.26 -14.14
C VAL A 103 2.85 -9.96 -12.65
N LEU A 104 3.60 -8.93 -12.26
CA LEU A 104 3.84 -8.62 -10.86
C LEU A 104 2.57 -8.16 -10.14
N ILE A 105 1.82 -7.22 -10.73
CA ILE A 105 0.55 -6.74 -10.17
C ILE A 105 -0.48 -7.87 -10.21
N GLY A 106 -0.63 -8.58 -11.33
CA GLY A 106 -1.61 -9.65 -11.48
C GLY A 106 -1.40 -10.77 -10.45
N TYR A 107 -0.16 -11.27 -10.34
CA TYR A 107 0.16 -12.30 -9.36
C TYR A 107 0.08 -11.78 -7.93
N GLY A 108 0.54 -10.55 -7.68
CA GLY A 108 0.48 -9.96 -6.35
C GLY A 108 -0.96 -9.74 -5.86
N GLN A 109 -1.85 -9.28 -6.73
CA GLN A 109 -3.27 -9.17 -6.43
C GLN A 109 -3.92 -10.55 -6.25
N ALA A 110 -3.53 -11.56 -7.04
CA ALA A 110 -3.99 -12.93 -6.82
C ALA A 110 -3.66 -13.42 -5.40
N LEU A 111 -2.43 -13.23 -4.92
CA LEU A 111 -2.06 -13.58 -3.54
C LEU A 111 -2.89 -12.83 -2.49
N ASN A 112 -3.14 -11.53 -2.69
CA ASN A 112 -3.97 -10.73 -1.79
C ASN A 112 -5.42 -11.25 -1.75
N PHE A 113 -6.05 -11.44 -2.92
CA PHE A 113 -7.40 -11.98 -3.02
C PHE A 113 -7.49 -13.38 -2.44
N GLY A 114 -6.49 -14.23 -2.68
CA GLY A 114 -6.40 -15.57 -2.09
C GLY A 114 -6.37 -15.53 -0.57
N THR A 115 -5.58 -14.61 0.01
CA THR A 115 -5.51 -14.42 1.46
C THR A 115 -6.86 -14.01 2.03
N TYR A 116 -7.54 -13.03 1.42
CA TYR A 116 -8.88 -12.62 1.84
C TYR A 116 -9.92 -13.72 1.67
N LYS A 117 -9.85 -14.51 0.61
CA LYS A 117 -10.76 -15.64 0.37
C LYS A 117 -10.58 -16.74 1.42
N ALA A 118 -9.34 -17.01 1.80
CA ALA A 118 -8.98 -18.06 2.75
C ALA A 118 -9.26 -17.68 4.21
N LEU A 119 -8.90 -16.46 4.62
CA LEU A 119 -8.96 -16.02 6.02
C LEU A 119 -10.18 -15.12 6.35
N GLY A 120 -10.81 -14.55 5.33
CA GLY A 120 -11.77 -13.46 5.50
C GLY A 120 -11.16 -12.21 6.12
N THR A 121 -11.98 -11.18 6.29
CA THR A 121 -11.57 -9.92 6.94
C THR A 121 -11.02 -10.15 8.34
N ALA A 122 -11.63 -11.04 9.11
CA ALA A 122 -11.21 -11.30 10.49
C ALA A 122 -9.81 -11.91 10.55
N GLY A 123 -9.45 -12.86 9.70
CA GLY A 123 -8.09 -13.40 9.74
C GLY A 123 -7.04 -12.44 9.18
N VAL A 124 -7.38 -11.61 8.19
CA VAL A 124 -6.48 -10.57 7.66
C VAL A 124 -6.18 -9.48 8.69
N TYR A 125 -7.20 -9.05 9.44
CA TYR A 125 -7.09 -7.95 10.41
C TYR A 125 -6.95 -8.47 11.85
N TYR A 126 -6.04 -9.42 12.05
CA TYR A 126 -5.60 -9.93 13.36
C TYR A 126 -6.71 -10.39 14.29
N GLY A 127 -7.76 -10.98 13.76
CA GLY A 127 -8.85 -11.57 14.54
C GLY A 127 -8.33 -12.53 15.60
N CYS A 128 -7.25 -13.29 15.33
CA CYS A 128 -6.62 -14.18 16.30
C CYS A 128 -6.07 -13.44 17.54
N ARG A 129 -5.54 -12.22 17.36
CA ARG A 129 -5.11 -11.33 18.47
C ARG A 129 -6.28 -10.58 19.09
N LEU A 130 -7.36 -10.38 18.32
CA LEU A 130 -8.54 -9.60 18.70
C LEU A 130 -9.73 -10.46 19.17
N GLY A 131 -9.47 -11.68 19.64
CA GLY A 131 -10.47 -12.55 20.28
C GLY A 131 -11.46 -13.22 19.34
N LYS A 132 -11.16 -13.31 18.03
CA LYS A 132 -11.91 -14.09 17.05
C LYS A 132 -11.26 -15.46 16.85
N PRO A 133 -12.06 -16.54 16.74
CA PRO A 133 -11.52 -17.84 16.35
C PRO A 133 -11.17 -17.80 14.86
N ILE A 134 -9.88 -17.75 14.53
CA ILE A 134 -9.39 -17.80 13.15
C ILE A 134 -8.84 -19.19 12.88
N PRO A 135 -9.37 -19.93 11.88
CA PRO A 135 -8.87 -21.25 11.56
C PRO A 135 -7.46 -21.16 10.96
N TRP A 136 -6.63 -22.16 11.25
CA TRP A 136 -5.40 -22.34 10.50
C TRP A 136 -5.74 -22.88 9.11
N VAL A 137 -5.21 -22.25 8.07
CA VAL A 137 -5.48 -22.62 6.67
C VAL A 137 -4.24 -23.25 6.06
N HIS A 138 -4.45 -24.39 5.41
CA HIS A 138 -3.46 -25.06 4.55
C HIS A 138 -3.89 -24.91 3.09
N GLY A 139 -2.95 -24.82 2.17
CA GLY A 139 -3.23 -24.61 0.76
C GLY A 139 -2.88 -23.20 0.26
N TRP A 140 -3.21 -22.94 -1.00
CA TRP A 140 -2.94 -21.65 -1.63
C TRP A 140 -3.73 -20.51 -0.96
N PRO A 141 -3.12 -19.33 -0.70
CA PRO A 141 -1.76 -18.94 -1.08
C PRO A 141 -0.65 -19.22 -0.04
N PHE A 142 -0.99 -19.82 1.12
CA PHE A 142 -0.07 -20.02 2.24
C PHE A 142 1.00 -21.11 2.00
N ASP A 143 0.71 -22.09 1.15
CA ASP A 143 1.70 -23.11 0.76
C ASP A 143 2.73 -22.60 -0.26
N THR A 144 2.50 -21.41 -0.84
CA THR A 144 3.40 -20.84 -1.87
C THR A 144 4.45 -19.90 -1.27
N VAL A 145 4.05 -19.08 -0.29
CA VAL A 145 4.93 -18.15 0.43
C VAL A 145 4.39 -17.95 1.85
N ALA A 146 5.28 -17.66 2.81
CA ALA A 146 4.91 -17.53 4.23
C ALA A 146 3.92 -16.39 4.52
N HIS A 147 4.11 -15.22 3.88
CA HIS A 147 3.25 -14.05 4.06
C HIS A 147 2.66 -13.59 2.71
N PRO A 148 1.65 -14.30 2.17
CA PRO A 148 1.16 -14.07 0.81
C PRO A 148 0.63 -12.67 0.57
N GLN A 149 -0.02 -12.05 1.56
CA GLN A 149 -0.49 -10.68 1.44
C GLN A 149 0.66 -9.66 1.35
N TYR A 150 1.74 -9.86 2.10
CA TYR A 150 2.88 -8.96 2.09
C TYR A 150 3.69 -9.10 0.83
N VAL A 151 3.93 -10.34 0.38
CA VAL A 151 4.53 -10.60 -0.93
C VAL A 151 3.67 -10.00 -2.03
N GLY A 152 2.34 -10.18 -1.98
CA GLY A 152 1.43 -9.63 -2.98
C GLY A 152 1.46 -8.11 -3.08
N CYS A 153 1.54 -7.43 -1.93
CA CYS A 153 1.73 -5.98 -1.89
C CYS A 153 3.09 -5.54 -2.44
N ILE A 154 4.19 -6.22 -2.07
CA ILE A 154 5.54 -5.94 -2.59
C ILE A 154 5.54 -6.06 -4.12
N LEU A 155 5.04 -7.16 -4.67
CA LEU A 155 4.96 -7.36 -6.13
C LEU A 155 4.16 -6.24 -6.81
N SER A 156 3.06 -5.79 -6.19
CA SER A 156 2.28 -4.67 -6.72
C SER A 156 3.06 -3.35 -6.73
N VAL A 157 3.89 -3.08 -5.71
CA VAL A 157 4.78 -1.91 -5.66
C VAL A 157 5.83 -1.96 -6.77
N TRP A 158 6.49 -3.10 -6.96
CA TRP A 158 7.50 -3.26 -8.03
C TRP A 158 6.90 -3.24 -9.43
N GLY A 159 5.69 -3.77 -9.61
CA GLY A 159 4.95 -3.65 -10.86
C GLY A 159 4.54 -2.21 -11.16
N ALA A 160 4.11 -1.45 -10.15
CA ALA A 160 3.87 -0.02 -10.31
C ALA A 160 5.16 0.73 -10.68
N LEU A 161 6.28 0.45 -10.00
CA LEU A 161 7.59 1.03 -10.35
C LEU A 161 7.94 0.79 -11.83
N ALA A 162 7.72 -0.43 -12.35
CA ALA A 162 8.01 -0.78 -13.74
C ALA A 162 7.27 0.13 -14.75
N LEU A 163 6.02 0.50 -14.44
CA LEU A 163 5.23 1.46 -15.24
C LEU A 163 5.76 2.90 -15.14
N MET A 164 6.50 3.23 -14.08
CA MET A 164 6.90 4.60 -13.75
C MET A 164 8.38 4.89 -14.02
N LEU A 165 9.15 3.93 -14.53
CA LEU A 165 10.60 4.07 -14.77
C LEU A 165 11.00 5.28 -15.63
N HIS A 166 10.13 5.71 -16.54
CA HIS A 166 10.38 6.89 -17.39
C HIS A 166 9.74 8.17 -16.85
N ALA A 167 8.86 8.06 -15.85
CA ALA A 167 8.21 9.20 -15.22
C ALA A 167 9.06 9.73 -14.07
N VAL A 168 9.51 8.86 -13.17
CA VAL A 168 10.23 9.24 -11.95
C VAL A 168 11.71 8.89 -12.10
N PRO A 169 12.66 9.75 -11.68
CA PRO A 169 14.07 9.40 -11.65
C PRO A 169 14.31 8.08 -10.91
N LEU A 170 15.03 7.16 -11.55
CA LEU A 170 15.24 5.80 -11.05
C LEU A 170 15.73 5.73 -9.59
N PRO A 171 16.68 6.56 -9.12
CA PRO A 171 17.10 6.52 -7.71
C PRO A 171 15.95 6.80 -6.74
N THR A 172 15.14 7.83 -7.00
CA THR A 172 14.00 8.19 -6.16
C THR A 172 12.93 7.10 -6.17
N ALA A 173 12.63 6.58 -7.37
CA ALA A 173 11.65 5.53 -7.54
C ALA A 173 12.08 4.23 -6.84
N ALA A 174 13.37 3.89 -6.91
CA ALA A 174 13.96 2.75 -6.20
C ALA A 174 13.93 2.94 -4.67
N ILE A 175 14.24 4.14 -4.16
CA ILE A 175 14.13 4.45 -2.71
C ILE A 175 12.70 4.19 -2.22
N ILE A 176 11.69 4.69 -2.94
CA ILE A 176 10.28 4.49 -2.58
C ILE A 176 9.94 3.00 -2.58
N ALA A 177 10.29 2.27 -3.64
CA ALA A 177 9.95 0.85 -3.77
C ALA A 177 10.66 -0.02 -2.72
N VAL A 178 11.95 0.21 -2.47
CA VAL A 178 12.73 -0.50 -1.45
C VAL A 178 12.22 -0.18 -0.05
N PHE A 179 11.96 1.08 0.26
CA PHE A 179 11.41 1.48 1.56
C PHE A 179 10.04 0.85 1.81
N TRP A 180 9.12 0.94 0.83
CA TRP A 180 7.78 0.35 0.97
C TRP A 180 7.84 -1.17 1.11
N SER A 181 8.74 -1.83 0.37
CA SER A 181 9.01 -3.26 0.55
C SER A 181 9.55 -3.56 1.95
N GLY A 182 10.48 -2.74 2.45
CA GLY A 182 11.02 -2.81 3.81
C GLY A 182 9.93 -2.70 4.87
N MET A 183 8.92 -1.85 4.68
CA MET A 183 7.78 -1.74 5.59
C MET A 183 6.92 -3.01 5.62
N TYR A 184 6.74 -3.70 4.50
CA TYR A 184 6.08 -5.02 4.48
C TYR A 184 6.93 -6.10 5.15
N CYS A 185 8.24 -6.12 4.91
CA CYS A 185 9.16 -7.02 5.61
C CYS A 185 9.16 -6.77 7.13
N PHE A 186 9.10 -5.51 7.55
CA PHE A 186 8.96 -5.13 8.95
C PHE A 186 7.65 -5.65 9.54
N SER A 187 6.51 -5.46 8.87
CA SER A 187 5.22 -6.01 9.32
C SER A 187 5.26 -7.55 9.43
N ALA A 188 5.87 -8.23 8.47
CA ALA A 188 6.06 -9.68 8.52
C ALA A 188 6.92 -10.11 9.72
N ALA A 189 8.02 -9.40 9.98
CA ALA A 189 8.89 -9.69 11.11
C ALA A 189 8.19 -9.46 12.45
N VAL A 190 7.41 -8.39 12.58
CA VAL A 190 6.58 -8.14 13.78
C VAL A 190 5.60 -9.28 14.00
N GLU A 191 4.91 -9.75 12.96
CA GLU A 191 3.98 -10.87 13.07
C GLU A 191 4.64 -12.20 13.43
N HIS A 192 5.87 -12.41 12.98
CA HIS A 192 6.55 -13.68 13.18
C HIS A 192 7.25 -13.78 14.55
N TRP A 193 7.81 -12.67 15.04
CA TRP A 193 8.73 -12.68 16.19
C TRP A 193 8.19 -12.03 17.46
N LEU A 194 7.11 -11.24 17.38
CA LEU A 194 6.49 -10.55 18.51
C LEU A 194 5.06 -11.07 18.73
#